data_AF-A0A9W9YGP4-F1
#
_entry.id   AF-A0A9W9YGP4-F1
#
_cell.length_a   1.000
_cell.length_b   1.000
_cell.length_c   1.000
_cell.angle_alpha   90.00
_cell.angle_beta   90.00
_cell.angle_gamma   90.00
#
_symmetry.space_group_name_H-M   'P 1'
#
loop_
_entity.id
_entity.type
_entity.pdbx_description
1 polymer ?
#
loop_
_entity_poly.entity_id
_entity_poly.type
_entity_poly.pdbx_seq_one_letter_code
_entity_poly.pdbx_strand_id
1 'polypeptide(L)'
;MYEEELDEAKMIFDGQMLVTDDDGTPPINKNMPHVAGALKWSQELRDRITKPMHALKLSVNHGTLETAEAMMIFNKFDEMTKLLNTYEEKVYVDWTHDVGSISQGNLDKPLIIRDANTKLIKVNFDPQLIAVLREVKYLENSQNETLENIPESATNIYSRNETFHKFLSNLDLTVAWYNKVRDTLLEVEFPLVDGQLQEIDGQLQQAETNLNWNNTREMECFCSKFYTIIFLHLRLITKAVALYLLLISATNDQVHGAYIEKTRDMGHHDLEKRVQRLHLCVKTWMASCNSASMNKANEYRQPSFDSGRKSKAHAAEGGPGESSNFGTVFKLQIDTYEKLYSEVDEVDGTKIFDTWFRVDAKPFKQALLNIIKRWSYMFKQHLIDHVTNSPLYNRFKCLVEEKELKCVNISPVLLLQLNDLAEFIKVADVGLTQPVEDGDYNGLVAVMGHLMAVKDRQTVTDEMFEPLKQTIELLKTYGQELPEEVHTQLQVKG
;
A
#
# COMPACT_ATOMS: atom_id res chain seq x y z
N MET A 1 5.48 -67.79 23.77
CA MET A 1 4.63 -66.77 23.11
C MET A 1 4.09 -65.73 24.09
N TYR A 2 3.11 -66.02 24.96
CA TYR A 2 2.62 -64.97 25.89
C TYR A 2 3.63 -64.60 26.99
N GLU A 3 4.41 -65.57 27.48
CA GLU A 3 5.53 -65.28 28.38
C GLU A 3 6.59 -64.36 27.73
N GLU A 4 6.91 -64.58 26.45
CA GLU A 4 7.85 -63.74 25.70
C GLU A 4 7.31 -62.31 25.52
N GLU A 5 6.00 -62.14 25.31
CA GLU A 5 5.34 -60.81 25.28
C GLU A 5 5.46 -60.07 26.63
N LEU A 6 5.40 -60.78 27.77
CA LEU A 6 5.61 -60.19 29.09
C LEU A 6 7.07 -59.75 29.29
N ASP A 7 8.01 -60.59 28.84
CA ASP A 7 9.44 -60.26 28.91
C ASP A 7 9.79 -59.06 27.99
N GLU A 8 9.19 -58.98 26.79
CA GLU A 8 9.30 -57.81 25.91
C GLU A 8 8.69 -56.54 26.53
N ALA A 9 7.51 -56.65 27.15
CA ALA A 9 6.88 -55.52 27.82
C ALA A 9 7.75 -55.00 28.98
N LYS A 10 8.39 -55.91 29.72
CA LYS A 10 9.36 -55.56 30.75
C LYS A 10 10.60 -54.87 30.17
N MET A 11 11.16 -55.35 29.06
CA MET A 11 12.27 -54.69 28.39
C MET A 11 11.93 -53.26 27.96
N ILE A 12 10.72 -53.03 27.45
CA ILE A 12 10.24 -51.69 27.08
C ILE A 12 10.15 -50.79 28.31
N PHE A 13 9.64 -51.31 29.43
CA PHE A 13 9.54 -50.56 30.67
C PHE A 13 10.92 -50.21 31.24
N ASP A 14 11.82 -51.20 31.36
CA ASP A 14 13.17 -50.99 31.89
C ASP A 14 13.96 -50.00 31.01
N GLY A 15 13.80 -50.09 29.67
CA GLY A 15 14.38 -49.12 28.74
C GLY A 15 13.87 -47.69 28.93
N GLN A 16 12.58 -47.50 29.23
CA GLN A 16 12.01 -46.19 29.55
C GLN A 16 12.57 -45.63 30.85
N MET A 17 12.70 -46.46 31.90
CA MET A 17 13.24 -46.03 33.19
C MET A 17 14.69 -45.55 33.06
N LEU A 18 15.53 -46.26 32.30
CA LEU A 18 16.92 -45.87 32.06
C LEU A 18 17.06 -44.50 31.37
N VAL A 19 16.16 -44.18 30.43
CA VAL A 19 16.17 -42.87 29.74
C VAL A 19 15.73 -41.74 30.68
N THR A 20 14.87 -42.05 31.65
CA THR A 20 14.33 -41.06 32.60
C THR A 20 15.35 -40.68 33.67
N ASP A 21 16.32 -41.56 33.96
CA ASP A 21 17.38 -41.34 34.96
C ASP A 21 18.58 -40.51 34.42
N ASP A 22 18.76 -40.40 33.09
CA ASP A 22 19.89 -39.72 32.42
C ASP A 22 19.55 -38.28 31.95
N ASP A 23 18.72 -37.55 32.72
CA ASP A 23 18.22 -36.19 32.39
C ASP A 23 17.31 -36.11 31.13
N GLY A 24 16.95 -37.27 30.56
CA GLY A 24 16.13 -37.40 29.36
C GLY A 24 14.63 -37.35 29.64
N THR A 25 13.89 -36.53 28.89
CA THR A 25 12.42 -36.63 28.87
C THR A 25 12.02 -38.00 28.30
N PRO A 26 11.23 -38.81 29.03
CA PRO A 26 10.80 -40.11 28.53
C PRO A 26 10.09 -39.94 27.17
N PRO A 27 10.34 -40.80 26.18
CA PRO A 27 9.66 -40.70 24.89
C PRO A 27 8.15 -40.91 25.09
N ILE A 28 7.42 -39.80 25.04
CA ILE A 28 5.96 -39.72 25.13
C ILE A 28 5.34 -39.52 23.75
N ASN A 29 4.04 -39.77 23.64
CA ASN A 29 3.29 -39.51 22.42
C ASN A 29 3.40 -38.03 22.00
N LYS A 30 3.54 -37.80 20.68
CA LYS A 30 3.63 -36.45 20.12
C LYS A 30 2.44 -35.60 20.55
N ASN A 31 2.70 -34.34 20.89
CA ASN A 31 1.71 -33.35 21.33
C ASN A 31 1.02 -33.66 22.68
N MET A 32 1.43 -34.68 23.42
CA MET A 32 0.94 -34.91 24.78
C MET A 32 1.76 -34.11 25.80
N PRO A 33 1.11 -33.63 26.88
CA PRO A 33 1.79 -33.15 28.08
C PRO A 33 2.60 -34.24 28.76
N HIS A 34 3.51 -33.87 29.67
CA HIS A 34 4.47 -34.79 30.26
C HIS A 34 3.80 -35.84 31.15
N VAL A 35 2.97 -35.41 32.10
CA VAL A 35 2.32 -36.29 33.09
C VAL A 35 1.24 -37.11 32.41
N ALA A 36 0.33 -36.47 31.67
CA ALA A 36 -0.71 -37.18 30.92
C ALA A 36 -0.11 -38.14 29.87
N GLY A 37 0.99 -37.77 29.22
CA GLY A 37 1.69 -38.62 28.26
C GLY A 37 2.36 -39.83 28.91
N ALA A 38 3.01 -39.65 30.06
CA ALA A 38 3.61 -40.71 30.85
C ALA A 38 2.55 -41.72 31.35
N LEU A 39 1.42 -41.22 31.87
CA LEU A 39 0.29 -42.05 32.31
C LEU A 39 -0.34 -42.79 31.13
N LYS A 40 -0.53 -42.11 29.99
CA LYS A 40 -1.07 -42.74 28.78
C LYS A 40 -0.14 -43.84 28.27
N TRP A 41 1.16 -43.62 28.22
CA TRP A 41 2.14 -44.64 27.82
C TRP A 41 2.08 -45.88 28.74
N SER A 42 2.02 -45.67 30.05
CA SER A 42 1.89 -46.77 31.02
C SER A 42 0.59 -47.56 30.80
N GLN A 43 -0.52 -46.86 30.54
CA GLN A 43 -1.80 -47.49 30.22
C GLN A 43 -1.77 -48.28 28.91
N GLU A 44 -1.09 -47.78 27.86
CA GLU A 44 -0.93 -48.54 26.60
C GLU A 44 -0.11 -49.82 26.82
N LEU A 45 0.94 -49.77 27.65
CA LEU A 45 1.73 -50.94 28.01
C LEU A 45 0.92 -51.93 28.86
N ARG A 46 0.10 -51.43 29.79
CA ARG A 46 -0.87 -52.23 30.57
C ARG A 46 -1.88 -52.91 29.66
N ASP A 47 -2.47 -52.18 28.72
CA ASP A 47 -3.44 -52.71 27.76
C ASP A 47 -2.83 -53.81 26.88
N ARG A 48 -1.56 -53.65 26.47
CA ARG A 48 -0.81 -54.63 25.70
C ARG A 48 -0.69 -55.96 26.43
N ILE A 49 -0.37 -55.96 27.73
CA ILE A 49 -0.25 -57.20 28.51
C ILE A 49 -1.60 -57.74 28.97
N THR A 50 -2.61 -56.88 29.18
CA THR A 50 -3.91 -57.25 29.75
C THR A 50 -4.84 -57.90 28.74
N LYS A 51 -4.85 -57.43 27.48
CA LYS A 51 -5.73 -57.99 26.43
C LYS A 51 -5.46 -59.50 26.19
N PRO A 52 -4.20 -59.95 26.03
CA PRO A 52 -3.92 -61.38 25.88
C PRO A 52 -4.09 -62.15 27.19
N MET A 53 -3.82 -61.53 28.37
CA MET A 53 -4.11 -62.15 29.67
C MET A 53 -5.61 -62.49 29.81
N HIS A 54 -6.47 -61.55 29.46
CA HIS A 54 -7.91 -61.73 29.52
C HIS A 54 -8.37 -62.86 28.57
N ALA A 55 -7.84 -62.89 27.34
CA ALA A 55 -8.10 -63.96 26.39
C ALA A 55 -7.63 -65.34 26.91
N LEU A 56 -6.48 -65.40 27.59
CA LEU A 56 -5.96 -66.62 28.21
C LEU A 56 -6.85 -67.09 29.36
N LYS A 57 -7.31 -66.17 30.22
CA LYS A 57 -8.26 -66.48 31.32
C LYS A 57 -9.61 -67.00 30.81
N LEU A 58 -10.05 -66.57 29.62
CA LEU A 58 -11.32 -67.01 29.00
C LEU A 58 -11.23 -68.31 28.22
N SER A 59 -10.08 -68.61 27.60
CA SER A 59 -9.92 -69.73 26.65
C SER A 59 -9.45 -71.04 27.29
N VAL A 60 -8.93 -70.98 28.51
CA VAL A 60 -8.29 -72.11 29.17
C VAL A 60 -9.27 -72.79 30.14
N ASN A 61 -9.50 -74.10 29.99
CA ASN A 61 -10.30 -74.90 30.93
C ASN A 61 -9.63 -74.90 32.33
N HIS A 62 -10.44 -74.90 33.40
CA HIS A 62 -9.99 -74.72 34.78
C HIS A 62 -8.81 -75.64 35.22
N GLY A 63 -8.65 -76.81 34.60
CA GLY A 63 -7.58 -77.77 34.93
C GLY A 63 -6.17 -77.43 34.42
N THR A 64 -6.03 -76.55 33.44
CA THR A 64 -4.70 -76.11 32.92
C THR A 64 -4.20 -74.82 33.56
N LEU A 65 -5.06 -74.11 34.32
CA LEU A 65 -4.73 -72.91 35.07
C LEU A 65 -3.93 -73.19 36.36
N GLU A 66 -3.96 -74.43 36.84
CA GLU A 66 -3.27 -74.88 38.07
C GLU A 66 -1.88 -75.48 37.80
N THR A 67 -1.39 -75.39 36.56
CA THR A 67 -0.04 -75.86 36.20
C THR A 67 1.02 -74.88 36.71
N ALA A 68 2.20 -75.39 37.06
CA ALA A 68 3.31 -74.56 37.54
C ALA A 68 3.72 -73.48 36.51
N GLU A 69 3.64 -73.81 35.21
CA GLU A 69 3.91 -72.89 34.10
C GLU A 69 2.88 -71.76 34.02
N ALA A 70 1.59 -72.06 34.19
CA ALA A 70 0.53 -71.03 34.22
C ALA A 70 0.69 -70.09 35.42
N MET A 71 1.02 -70.62 36.61
CA MET A 71 1.28 -69.80 37.79
C MET A 71 2.47 -68.85 37.60
N MET A 72 3.54 -69.29 36.93
CA MET A 72 4.68 -68.41 36.62
C MET A 72 4.26 -67.23 35.73
N ILE A 73 3.43 -67.48 34.71
CA ILE A 73 2.91 -66.44 33.81
C ILE A 73 2.02 -65.45 34.57
N PHE A 74 1.14 -65.92 35.47
CA PHE A 74 0.32 -65.05 36.31
C PHE A 74 1.17 -64.18 37.24
N ASN A 75 2.19 -64.78 37.89
CA ASN A 75 3.11 -64.04 38.74
C ASN A 75 3.87 -62.95 37.97
N LYS A 76 4.39 -63.25 36.77
CA LYS A 76 5.06 -62.27 35.90
C LYS A 76 4.12 -61.12 35.52
N PHE A 77 2.88 -61.43 35.18
CA PHE A 77 1.86 -60.42 34.85
C PHE A 77 1.51 -59.53 36.04
N ASP A 78 1.34 -60.11 37.23
CA ASP A 78 1.02 -59.39 38.46
C ASP A 78 2.20 -58.48 38.87
N GLU A 79 3.43 -58.97 38.75
CA GLU A 79 4.64 -58.18 39.00
C GLU A 79 4.76 -57.00 38.03
N MET A 80 4.54 -57.24 36.73
CA MET A 80 4.57 -56.19 35.72
C MET A 80 3.47 -55.14 35.94
N THR A 81 2.26 -55.58 36.28
CA THR A 81 1.15 -54.68 36.61
C THR A 81 1.47 -53.83 37.83
N LYS A 82 2.11 -54.42 38.85
CA LYS A 82 2.55 -53.70 40.04
C LYS A 82 3.60 -52.64 39.71
N LEU A 83 4.59 -52.93 38.85
CA LEU A 83 5.59 -51.96 38.41
C LEU A 83 4.94 -50.75 37.70
N LEU A 84 3.97 -51.01 36.81
CA LEU A 84 3.22 -49.96 36.12
C LEU A 84 2.39 -49.10 37.09
N ASN A 85 1.72 -49.72 38.07
CA ASN A 85 0.98 -48.99 39.11
C ASN A 85 1.90 -48.08 39.93
N THR A 86 3.05 -48.60 40.39
CA THR A 86 4.01 -47.81 41.18
C THR A 86 4.61 -46.65 40.38
N TYR A 87 4.86 -46.84 39.08
CA TYR A 87 5.30 -45.77 38.19
C TYR A 87 4.23 -44.68 38.03
N GLU A 88 2.98 -45.06 37.74
CA GLU A 88 1.86 -44.12 37.59
C GLU A 88 1.62 -43.32 38.88
N GLU A 89 1.63 -44.00 40.03
CA GLU A 89 1.48 -43.36 41.34
C GLU A 89 2.60 -42.36 41.61
N LYS A 90 3.86 -42.73 41.35
CA LYS A 90 5.01 -41.83 41.51
C LYS A 90 4.85 -40.57 40.65
N VAL A 91 4.60 -40.74 39.35
CA VAL A 91 4.46 -39.62 38.39
C VAL A 91 3.31 -38.70 38.79
N TYR A 92 2.20 -39.26 39.25
CA TYR A 92 1.04 -38.48 39.67
C TYR A 92 1.31 -37.74 40.99
N VAL A 93 1.84 -38.42 42.01
CA VAL A 93 2.14 -37.82 43.32
C VAL A 93 3.15 -36.68 43.18
N ASP A 94 4.24 -36.89 42.43
CA ASP A 94 5.25 -35.85 42.17
C ASP A 94 4.60 -34.61 41.54
N TRP A 95 3.72 -34.81 40.55
CA TRP A 95 2.98 -33.70 39.92
C TRP A 95 2.02 -32.99 40.89
N THR A 96 1.22 -33.74 41.67
CA THR A 96 0.26 -33.15 42.61
C THR A 96 0.92 -32.35 43.73
N HIS A 97 2.14 -32.74 44.14
CA HIS A 97 2.94 -32.01 45.11
C HIS A 97 3.34 -30.63 44.59
N ASP A 98 3.82 -30.57 43.35
CA ASP A 98 4.39 -29.36 42.77
C ASP A 98 3.33 -28.41 42.20
N VAL A 99 2.24 -28.95 41.63
CA VAL A 99 1.28 -28.17 40.83
C VAL A 99 0.63 -27.02 41.61
N GLY A 100 0.35 -27.21 42.90
CA GLY A 100 -0.24 -26.17 43.73
C GLY A 100 0.72 -24.99 43.96
N SER A 101 1.98 -25.28 44.28
CA SER A 101 3.00 -24.25 44.55
C SER A 101 3.40 -23.49 43.27
N ILE A 102 3.61 -24.23 42.16
CA ILE A 102 3.93 -23.67 40.84
C ILE A 102 2.81 -22.76 40.37
N SER A 103 1.57 -23.20 40.53
CA SER A 103 0.40 -22.43 40.12
C SER A 103 0.28 -21.12 40.88
N GLN A 104 0.30 -21.17 42.22
CA GLN A 104 0.14 -19.98 43.04
C GLN A 104 1.30 -19.00 42.83
N GLY A 105 2.54 -19.51 42.83
CA GLY A 105 3.74 -18.69 42.63
C GLY A 105 3.76 -18.00 41.27
N ASN A 106 3.20 -18.62 40.22
CA ASN A 106 3.09 -17.99 38.90
C ASN A 106 1.90 -17.04 38.79
N LEU A 107 0.78 -17.32 39.47
CA LEU A 107 -0.40 -16.45 39.44
C LEU A 107 -0.18 -15.14 40.19
N ASP A 108 0.69 -15.13 41.21
CA ASP A 108 1.04 -13.93 41.97
C ASP A 108 2.04 -13.02 41.25
N LYS A 109 2.63 -13.47 40.14
CA LYS A 109 3.51 -12.65 39.30
C LYS A 109 2.71 -11.52 38.63
N PRO A 110 3.35 -10.38 38.33
CA PRO A 110 2.71 -9.28 37.63
C PRO A 110 2.29 -9.68 36.21
N LEU A 111 1.33 -8.96 35.62
CA LEU A 111 0.79 -9.30 34.30
C LEU A 111 1.78 -9.05 33.15
N ILE A 112 2.63 -8.03 33.30
CA ILE A 112 3.55 -7.57 32.26
C ILE A 112 4.94 -7.37 32.88
N ILE A 113 5.99 -7.69 32.12
CA ILE A 113 7.38 -7.38 32.46
C ILE A 113 7.93 -6.38 31.44
N ARG A 114 8.67 -5.40 31.93
CA ARG A 114 9.43 -4.45 31.11
C ARG A 114 10.91 -4.77 31.11
N ASP A 115 11.53 -4.75 29.93
CA ASP A 115 12.97 -4.86 29.78
C ASP A 115 13.66 -3.55 30.23
N ALA A 116 14.68 -3.64 31.07
CA ALA A 116 15.35 -2.48 31.63
C ALA A 116 16.11 -1.64 30.57
N ASN A 117 16.63 -2.31 29.54
CA ASN A 117 17.48 -1.74 28.50
C ASN A 117 16.66 -1.25 27.31
N THR A 118 15.79 -2.10 26.78
CA THR A 118 15.00 -1.78 25.58
C THR A 118 13.71 -1.04 25.91
N LYS A 119 13.28 -1.09 27.18
CA LYS A 119 12.00 -0.55 27.69
C LYS A 119 10.76 -1.14 26.98
N LEU A 120 10.94 -2.20 26.20
CA LEU A 120 9.86 -2.98 25.62
C LEU A 120 9.19 -3.83 26.69
N ILE A 121 7.92 -4.13 26.47
CA ILE A 121 7.11 -4.90 27.42
C ILE A 121 6.77 -6.28 26.86
N LYS A 122 6.57 -7.26 27.73
CA LYS A 122 6.11 -8.61 27.39
C LYS A 122 5.06 -9.08 28.38
N VAL A 123 4.07 -9.84 27.91
CA VAL A 123 3.11 -10.51 28.78
C VAL A 123 3.84 -11.55 29.63
N ASN A 124 3.59 -11.53 30.93
CA ASN A 124 4.26 -12.39 31.90
C ASN A 124 3.37 -13.58 32.27
N PHE A 125 3.16 -14.45 31.29
CA PHE A 125 2.46 -15.71 31.50
C PHE A 125 3.46 -16.86 31.39
N ASP A 126 3.69 -17.54 32.51
CA ASP A 126 4.74 -18.55 32.61
C ASP A 126 4.36 -19.82 31.81
N PRO A 127 5.26 -20.37 30.98
CA PRO A 127 5.02 -21.63 30.26
C PRO A 127 4.66 -22.80 31.16
N GLN A 128 5.09 -22.80 32.43
CA GLN A 128 4.71 -23.83 33.40
C GLN A 128 3.20 -23.84 33.66
N LEU A 129 2.54 -22.68 33.67
CA LEU A 129 1.09 -22.60 33.86
C LEU A 129 0.33 -23.11 32.63
N ILE A 130 0.86 -22.88 31.42
CA ILE A 130 0.34 -23.49 30.19
C ILE A 130 0.46 -25.02 30.26
N ALA A 131 1.59 -25.53 30.77
CA ALA A 131 1.77 -26.96 30.96
C ALA A 131 0.71 -27.53 31.91
N VAL A 132 0.50 -26.91 33.08
CA VAL A 132 -0.55 -27.31 34.04
C VAL A 132 -1.96 -27.31 33.41
N LEU A 133 -2.33 -26.25 32.68
CA LEU A 133 -3.63 -26.18 32.00
C LEU A 133 -3.82 -27.28 30.97
N ARG A 134 -2.74 -27.66 30.26
CA ARG A 134 -2.76 -28.77 29.32
C ARG A 134 -2.84 -30.11 30.07
N GLU A 135 -2.10 -30.30 31.16
CA GLU A 135 -2.18 -31.52 31.97
C GLU A 135 -3.62 -31.78 32.44
N VAL A 136 -4.25 -30.79 33.07
CA VAL A 136 -5.63 -30.91 33.57
C VAL A 136 -6.61 -31.26 32.44
N LYS A 137 -6.49 -30.61 31.28
CA LYS A 137 -7.33 -30.92 30.11
C LYS A 137 -7.19 -32.36 29.64
N TYR A 138 -5.96 -32.88 29.58
CA TYR A 138 -5.75 -34.26 29.14
C TYR A 138 -6.16 -35.27 30.22
N LEU A 139 -5.99 -34.94 31.49
CA LEU A 139 -6.41 -35.79 32.62
C LEU A 139 -7.94 -35.87 32.75
N GLU A 140 -8.68 -34.77 32.59
CA GLU A 140 -10.16 -34.80 32.55
C GLU A 140 -10.71 -35.64 31.39
N ASN A 141 -10.04 -35.55 30.22
CA ASN A 141 -10.44 -36.29 29.03
C ASN A 141 -10.03 -37.77 29.08
N SER A 142 -9.02 -38.12 29.89
CA SER A 142 -8.55 -39.48 30.09
C SER A 142 -9.42 -40.15 31.14
N GLN A 143 -10.36 -41.00 30.73
CA GLN A 143 -11.18 -41.81 31.63
C GLN A 143 -10.34 -42.92 32.30
N ASN A 144 -9.39 -42.56 33.16
CA ASN A 144 -8.62 -43.50 33.97
C ASN A 144 -9.32 -43.68 35.31
N GLU A 145 -9.96 -44.83 35.50
CA GLU A 145 -10.66 -45.21 36.74
C GLU A 145 -9.72 -45.37 37.95
N THR A 146 -8.40 -45.40 37.73
CA THR A 146 -7.37 -45.67 38.74
C THR A 146 -6.76 -44.42 39.38
N LEU A 147 -7.00 -43.23 38.84
CA LEU A 147 -6.41 -42.00 39.35
C LEU A 147 -7.31 -41.34 40.40
N GLU A 148 -6.69 -40.84 41.46
CA GLU A 148 -7.37 -39.99 42.45
C GLU A 148 -7.84 -38.68 41.78
N ASN A 149 -8.84 -38.02 42.36
CA ASN A 149 -9.37 -36.78 41.80
C ASN A 149 -8.27 -35.74 41.59
N ILE A 150 -8.35 -35.00 40.48
CA ILE A 150 -7.43 -33.91 40.14
C ILE A 150 -7.41 -32.90 41.31
N PRO A 151 -6.23 -32.43 41.76
CA PRO A 151 -6.13 -31.47 42.85
C PRO A 151 -7.03 -30.25 42.65
N GLU A 152 -7.75 -29.83 43.68
CA GLU A 152 -8.66 -28.68 43.61
C GLU A 152 -7.95 -27.40 43.14
N SER A 153 -6.68 -27.22 43.49
CA SER A 153 -5.85 -26.10 43.02
C SER A 153 -5.75 -26.06 41.49
N ALA A 154 -5.48 -27.20 40.85
CA ALA A 154 -5.35 -27.31 39.40
C ALA A 154 -6.71 -27.16 38.70
N THR A 155 -7.76 -27.77 39.25
CA THR A 155 -9.13 -27.67 38.75
C THR A 155 -9.67 -26.23 38.80
N ASN A 156 -9.42 -25.53 39.91
CA ASN A 156 -9.83 -24.12 40.06
C ASN A 156 -9.17 -23.22 39.02
N ILE A 157 -7.92 -23.48 38.66
CA ILE A 157 -7.19 -22.71 37.64
C ILE A 157 -7.72 -23.04 36.24
N TYR A 158 -7.96 -24.32 35.97
CA TYR A 158 -8.51 -24.75 34.70
C TYR A 158 -9.92 -24.19 34.44
N SER A 159 -10.74 -24.04 35.48
CA SER A 159 -12.06 -23.38 35.36
C SER A 159 -11.98 -21.94 34.82
N ARG A 160 -10.83 -21.27 34.99
CA ARG A 160 -10.56 -19.90 34.55
C ARG A 160 -9.81 -19.85 33.21
N ASN A 161 -9.58 -21.00 32.57
CA ASN A 161 -8.75 -21.12 31.37
C ASN A 161 -9.25 -20.26 30.20
N GLU A 162 -10.56 -20.28 29.91
CA GLU A 162 -11.13 -19.42 28.86
C GLU A 162 -10.91 -17.94 29.14
N THR A 163 -10.98 -17.55 30.42
CA THR A 163 -10.74 -16.17 30.85
C THR A 163 -9.27 -15.80 30.61
N PHE A 164 -8.32 -16.67 30.96
CA PHE A 164 -6.90 -16.45 30.66
C PHE A 164 -6.66 -16.33 29.16
N HIS A 165 -7.22 -17.20 28.32
CA HIS A 165 -7.07 -17.11 26.87
C HIS A 165 -7.56 -15.77 26.29
N LYS A 166 -8.72 -15.27 26.74
CA LYS A 166 -9.23 -13.95 26.34
C LYS A 166 -8.28 -12.83 26.76
N PHE A 167 -7.77 -12.87 27.99
CA PHE A 167 -6.81 -11.86 28.45
C PHE A 167 -5.47 -11.93 27.74
N LEU A 168 -4.91 -13.12 27.53
CA LEU A 168 -3.66 -13.30 26.80
C LEU A 168 -3.78 -12.72 25.40
N SER A 169 -4.86 -13.05 24.68
CA SER A 169 -5.10 -12.52 23.34
C SER A 169 -5.17 -10.99 23.31
N ASN A 170 -5.84 -10.39 24.30
CA ASN A 170 -5.97 -8.93 24.40
C ASN A 170 -4.63 -8.28 24.78
N LEU A 171 -3.95 -8.82 25.79
CA LEU A 171 -2.68 -8.30 26.29
C LEU A 171 -1.56 -8.45 25.26
N ASP A 172 -1.48 -9.59 24.56
CA ASP A 172 -0.50 -9.81 23.49
C ASP A 172 -0.67 -8.80 22.36
N LEU A 173 -1.92 -8.56 21.93
CA LEU A 173 -2.21 -7.57 20.90
C LEU A 173 -1.77 -6.18 21.36
N THR A 174 -2.15 -5.81 22.59
CA THR A 174 -1.83 -4.52 23.19
C THR A 174 -0.32 -4.31 23.39
N VAL A 175 0.40 -5.31 23.88
CA VAL A 175 1.86 -5.31 24.02
C VAL A 175 2.52 -5.16 22.66
N ALA A 176 2.04 -5.90 21.64
CA ALA A 176 2.56 -5.80 20.28
C ALA A 176 2.38 -4.38 19.71
N TRP A 177 1.22 -3.76 19.92
CA TRP A 177 0.99 -2.38 19.51
C TRP A 177 1.92 -1.38 20.20
N TYR A 178 2.08 -1.49 21.52
CA TYR A 178 2.99 -0.63 22.28
C TYR A 178 4.45 -0.77 21.83
N ASN A 179 4.94 -2.01 21.71
CA ASN A 179 6.31 -2.28 21.24
C ASN A 179 6.52 -1.75 19.82
N LYS A 180 5.52 -1.92 18.94
CA LYS A 180 5.57 -1.37 17.59
C LYS A 180 5.68 0.16 17.57
N VAL A 181 5.00 0.88 18.48
CA VAL A 181 5.20 2.34 18.60
C VAL A 181 6.62 2.65 19.00
N ARG A 182 7.16 2.00 20.04
CA ARG A 182 8.52 2.27 20.51
C ARG A 182 9.58 1.97 19.46
N ASP A 183 9.42 0.89 18.69
CA ASP A 183 10.38 0.49 17.66
C ASP A 183 10.30 1.35 16.39
N THR A 184 9.15 1.97 16.10
CA THR A 184 8.95 2.78 14.88
C THR A 184 9.16 4.28 15.08
N LEU A 185 9.21 4.74 16.34
CA LEU A 185 9.32 6.15 16.68
C LEU A 185 10.76 6.65 16.51
N LEU A 186 10.96 7.67 15.66
CA LEU A 186 12.28 8.29 15.46
C LEU A 186 12.66 9.23 16.62
N GLU A 187 13.96 9.44 16.86
CA GLU A 187 14.45 10.32 17.93
C GLU A 187 13.89 11.75 17.84
N VAL A 188 13.67 12.25 16.62
CA VAL A 188 13.09 13.57 16.37
C VAL A 188 11.58 13.63 16.60
N GLU A 189 10.91 12.48 16.57
CA GLU A 189 9.46 12.34 16.79
C GLU A 189 9.14 12.05 18.27
N PHE A 190 10.11 11.52 19.02
CA PHE A 190 9.96 11.16 20.42
C PHE A 190 9.40 12.30 21.30
N PRO A 191 9.92 13.54 21.25
CA PRO A 191 9.44 14.63 22.10
C PRO A 191 7.97 15.03 21.86
N LEU A 192 7.42 14.74 20.67
CA LEU A 192 6.01 15.02 20.35
C LEU A 192 5.04 14.02 20.98
N VAL A 193 5.55 12.84 21.35
CA VAL A 193 4.78 11.67 21.79
C VAL A 193 5.11 11.27 23.23
N ASP A 194 6.20 11.81 23.80
CA ASP A 194 6.70 11.52 25.15
C ASP A 194 5.64 11.73 26.23
N GLY A 195 4.86 12.81 26.17
CA GLY A 195 3.78 13.05 27.14
C GLY A 195 2.69 11.97 27.14
N GLN A 196 2.28 11.52 25.96
CA GLN A 196 1.29 10.43 25.81
C GLN A 196 1.89 9.08 26.20
N LEU A 197 3.17 8.83 25.88
CA LEU A 197 3.86 7.61 26.31
C LEU A 197 4.02 7.57 27.82
N GLN A 198 4.26 8.69 28.50
CA GLN A 198 4.32 8.78 29.96
C GLN A 198 2.96 8.50 30.61
N GLU A 199 1.86 8.99 30.01
CA GLU A 199 0.50 8.67 30.49
C GLU A 199 0.18 7.17 30.35
N ILE A 200 0.58 6.56 29.23
CA ILE A 200 0.47 5.12 28.99
C ILE A 200 1.36 4.34 29.97
N ASP A 201 2.60 4.79 30.19
CA ASP A 201 3.56 4.15 31.09
C ASP A 201 3.10 4.24 32.56
N GLY A 202 2.46 5.33 32.97
CA GLY A 202 1.84 5.46 34.30
C GLY A 202 0.71 4.45 34.54
N GLN A 203 -0.03 4.07 33.49
CA GLN A 203 -1.05 3.02 33.59
C GLN A 203 -0.42 1.62 33.52
N LEU A 204 0.59 1.41 32.68
CA LEU A 204 1.37 0.17 32.61
C LEU A 204 2.01 -0.17 33.95
N GLN A 205 2.44 0.83 34.72
CA GLN A 205 3.02 0.62 36.04
C GLN A 205 2.07 -0.17 36.98
N GLN A 206 0.75 0.02 36.87
CA GLN A 206 -0.21 -0.76 37.65
C GLN A 206 -0.19 -2.25 37.27
N ALA A 207 0.02 -2.56 35.99
CA ALA A 207 0.15 -3.93 35.49
C ALA A 207 1.52 -4.57 35.77
N GLU A 208 2.55 -3.75 36.00
CA GLU A 208 3.91 -4.19 36.36
C GLU A 208 4.06 -4.49 37.86
N THR A 209 3.27 -3.85 38.74
CA THR A 209 3.47 -3.97 40.20
C THR A 209 2.27 -4.45 41.02
N ASN A 210 1.04 -4.12 40.61
CA ASN A 210 -0.15 -4.30 41.46
C ASN A 210 -1.10 -5.37 40.93
N LEU A 211 -1.25 -5.48 39.60
CA LEU A 211 -2.13 -6.47 38.99
C LEU A 211 -1.41 -7.81 38.83
N ASN A 212 -2.08 -8.88 39.25
CA ASN A 212 -1.63 -10.26 39.15
C ASN A 212 -2.71 -11.13 38.51
N TRP A 213 -2.41 -12.41 38.25
CA TRP A 213 -3.29 -13.31 37.53
C TRP A 213 -4.54 -13.76 38.30
N ASN A 214 -4.75 -13.33 39.55
CA ASN A 214 -5.87 -13.74 40.40
C ASN A 214 -7.10 -12.83 40.28
N ASN A 215 -6.93 -11.54 40.01
CA ASN A 215 -8.01 -10.56 40.06
C ASN A 215 -8.65 -10.29 38.70
N THR A 216 -9.52 -11.21 38.23
CA THR A 216 -10.20 -11.12 36.92
C THR A 216 -10.87 -9.77 36.66
N ARG A 217 -11.60 -9.19 37.63
CA ARG A 217 -12.31 -7.91 37.42
C ARG A 217 -11.38 -6.72 37.20
N GLU A 218 -10.26 -6.71 37.92
CA GLU A 218 -9.27 -5.64 37.81
C GLU A 218 -8.56 -5.72 36.45
N MET A 219 -8.34 -6.93 35.94
CA MET A 219 -7.84 -7.15 34.58
C MET A 219 -8.82 -6.69 33.49
N GLU A 220 -10.12 -6.97 33.61
CA GLU A 220 -11.11 -6.53 32.63
C GLU A 220 -11.16 -5.00 32.57
N CYS A 221 -11.15 -4.36 33.74
CA CYS A 221 -11.11 -2.90 33.87
C CYS A 221 -9.82 -2.32 33.26
N PHE A 222 -8.67 -2.95 33.55
CA PHE A 222 -7.38 -2.56 32.98
C PHE A 222 -7.36 -2.72 31.46
N CYS A 223 -7.70 -3.90 30.92
CA CYS A 223 -7.68 -4.17 29.49
C CYS A 223 -8.62 -3.23 28.71
N SER A 224 -9.81 -2.92 29.24
CA SER A 224 -10.76 -2.00 28.60
C SER A 224 -10.23 -0.56 28.53
N LYS A 225 -9.68 -0.04 29.63
CA LYS A 225 -9.06 1.29 29.67
C LYS A 225 -7.83 1.34 28.77
N PHE A 226 -6.99 0.32 28.87
CA PHE A 226 -5.72 0.29 28.16
C PHE A 226 -5.90 0.15 26.64
N TYR A 227 -6.87 -0.67 26.20
CA TYR A 227 -7.20 -0.83 24.78
C TYR A 227 -7.74 0.47 24.16
N THR A 228 -8.65 1.17 24.84
CA THR A 228 -9.21 2.43 24.33
C THR A 228 -8.15 3.52 24.23
N ILE A 229 -7.27 3.61 25.22
CA ILE A 229 -6.20 4.61 25.31
C ILE A 229 -5.13 4.31 24.25
N ILE A 230 -4.59 3.09 24.20
CA ILE A 230 -3.62 2.72 23.16
C ILE A 230 -4.20 2.94 21.76
N PHE A 231 -5.44 2.53 21.49
CA PHE A 231 -6.05 2.73 20.18
C PHE A 231 -6.23 4.22 19.83
N LEU A 232 -6.68 5.04 20.78
CA LEU A 232 -6.86 6.48 20.59
C LEU A 232 -5.52 7.18 20.37
N HIS A 233 -4.52 6.88 21.21
CA HIS A 233 -3.20 7.48 21.16
C HIS A 233 -2.39 6.99 19.95
N LEU A 234 -2.39 5.70 19.60
CA LEU A 234 -1.78 5.19 18.35
C LEU A 234 -2.40 5.83 17.11
N ARG A 235 -3.72 5.99 17.08
CA ARG A 235 -4.39 6.66 15.96
C ARG A 235 -4.01 8.13 15.89
N LEU A 236 -3.81 8.79 17.03
CA LEU A 236 -3.35 10.17 17.10
C LEU A 236 -1.88 10.29 16.68
N ILE A 237 -1.01 9.41 17.16
CA ILE A 237 0.43 9.34 16.86
C ILE A 237 0.65 9.02 15.39
N THR A 238 -0.03 8.02 14.84
CA THR A 238 0.07 7.68 13.41
C THR A 238 -0.40 8.84 12.54
N LYS A 239 -1.44 9.56 12.96
CA LYS A 239 -1.89 10.79 12.27
C LYS A 239 -0.90 11.94 12.43
N ALA A 240 -0.32 12.13 13.61
CA ALA A 240 0.64 13.19 13.91
C ALA A 240 1.97 12.97 13.19
N VAL A 241 2.49 11.74 13.18
CA VAL A 241 3.67 11.30 12.42
C VAL A 241 3.40 11.40 10.92
N ALA A 242 2.24 10.96 10.43
CA ALA A 242 1.88 11.15 9.02
C ALA A 242 1.79 12.65 8.65
N LEU A 243 1.24 13.48 9.54
CA LEU A 243 1.17 14.93 9.36
C LEU A 243 2.57 15.58 9.42
N TYR A 244 3.44 15.09 10.30
CA TYR A 244 4.82 15.53 10.49
C TYR A 244 5.71 15.15 9.30
N LEU A 245 5.61 13.91 8.79
CA LEU A 245 6.25 13.48 7.55
C LEU A 245 5.71 14.22 6.32
N LEU A 246 4.40 14.53 6.28
CA LEU A 246 3.81 15.44 5.29
C LEU A 246 4.34 16.88 5.43
N LEU A 247 4.62 17.34 6.65
CA LEU A 247 5.26 18.63 6.92
C LEU A 247 6.74 18.65 6.55
N ILE A 248 7.50 17.58 6.82
CA ILE A 248 8.90 17.41 6.42
C ILE A 248 9.02 17.37 4.89
N SER A 249 8.19 16.58 4.22
CA SER A 249 8.15 16.58 2.75
C SER A 249 7.71 17.92 2.14
N ALA A 250 6.98 18.75 2.90
CA ALA A 250 6.55 20.09 2.49
C ALA A 250 7.51 21.22 2.92
N THR A 251 8.47 20.98 3.81
CA THR A 251 9.39 22.02 4.32
C THR A 251 10.83 21.57 4.15
N ASN A 252 11.56 22.30 3.31
CA ASN A 252 13.00 22.13 3.12
C ASN A 252 13.73 22.29 4.48
N ASP A 253 14.74 21.46 4.74
CA ASP A 253 15.42 21.20 6.04
C ASP A 253 15.86 22.43 6.86
N GLN A 254 15.83 23.64 6.30
CA GLN A 254 16.26 24.88 6.97
C GLN A 254 15.26 25.44 8.01
N VAL A 255 14.00 24.98 8.06
CA VAL A 255 12.97 25.54 8.96
C VAL A 255 12.96 24.87 10.35
N HIS A 256 13.61 23.71 10.48
CA HIS A 256 13.52 22.84 11.67
C HIS A 256 14.12 23.45 12.95
N GLY A 257 15.21 24.21 12.83
CA GLY A 257 15.93 24.77 13.99
C GLY A 257 15.20 25.93 14.68
N ALA A 258 14.53 26.80 13.91
CA ALA A 258 13.90 28.01 14.46
C ALA A 258 12.53 27.75 15.13
N TYR A 259 11.87 26.63 14.81
CA TYR A 259 10.57 26.25 15.36
C TYR A 259 10.69 25.64 16.77
N ILE A 260 11.79 24.93 17.05
CA ILE A 260 12.05 24.26 18.33
C ILE A 260 12.42 25.26 19.43
N GLU A 261 13.15 26.33 19.11
CA GLU A 261 13.65 27.28 20.11
C GLU A 261 12.54 28.19 20.68
N LYS A 262 11.50 28.48 19.90
CA LYS A 262 10.38 29.37 20.29
C LYS A 262 9.21 28.66 20.98
N THR A 263 9.16 27.32 20.94
CA THR A 263 8.06 26.50 21.48
C THR A 263 8.35 25.93 22.86
N ARG A 264 9.58 26.10 23.36
CA ARG A 264 10.06 25.61 24.67
C ARG A 264 9.34 26.22 25.88
N ASP A 265 8.77 27.42 25.75
CA ASP A 265 8.20 28.19 26.88
C ASP A 265 6.66 28.32 26.85
N MET A 266 5.95 27.70 25.90
CA MET A 266 4.50 27.87 25.73
C MET A 266 3.69 26.66 26.25
N GLY A 267 2.70 26.92 27.11
CA GLY A 267 1.82 25.90 27.67
C GLY A 267 0.97 25.14 26.63
N HIS A 268 0.76 23.85 26.88
CA HIS A 268 0.15 22.85 25.99
C HIS A 268 -1.18 23.29 25.34
N HIS A 269 -2.04 23.98 26.10
CA HIS A 269 -3.37 24.40 25.63
C HIS A 269 -3.33 25.56 24.62
N ASP A 270 -2.33 26.43 24.72
CA ASP A 270 -2.20 27.59 23.83
C ASP A 270 -1.43 27.23 22.56
N LEU A 271 -0.50 26.27 22.67
CA LEU A 271 0.17 25.65 21.53
C LEU A 271 -0.84 24.88 20.66
N GLU A 272 -1.72 24.07 21.26
CA GLU A 272 -2.74 23.31 20.54
C GLU A 272 -3.72 24.24 19.79
N LYS A 273 -4.20 25.31 20.42
CA LYS A 273 -5.06 26.31 19.77
C LYS A 273 -4.34 27.05 18.64
N ARG A 274 -3.05 27.38 18.80
CA ARG A 274 -2.25 28.03 17.75
C ARG A 274 -1.97 27.09 16.59
N VAL A 275 -1.62 25.83 16.85
CA VAL A 275 -1.41 24.80 15.82
C VAL A 275 -2.72 24.48 15.10
N GLN A 276 -3.85 24.41 15.79
CA GLN A 276 -5.17 24.23 15.15
C GLN A 276 -5.56 25.44 14.29
N ARG A 277 -5.27 26.67 14.73
CA ARG A 277 -5.47 27.89 13.91
C ARG A 277 -4.55 27.89 12.69
N LEU A 278 -3.27 27.57 12.87
CA LEU A 278 -2.30 27.44 11.78
C LEU A 278 -2.71 26.35 10.79
N HIS A 279 -3.14 25.19 11.28
CA HIS A 279 -3.67 24.10 10.48
C HIS A 279 -4.90 24.55 9.70
N LEU A 280 -5.84 25.28 10.32
CA LEU A 280 -7.01 25.80 9.63
C LEU A 280 -6.62 26.84 8.58
N CYS A 281 -5.69 27.75 8.87
CA CYS A 281 -5.20 28.76 7.93
C CYS A 281 -4.47 28.14 6.74
N VAL A 282 -3.59 27.17 6.99
CA VAL A 282 -2.85 26.44 5.95
C VAL A 282 -3.80 25.57 5.14
N LYS A 283 -4.75 24.87 5.78
CA LYS A 283 -5.77 24.07 5.08
C LYS A 283 -6.69 24.93 4.23
N THR A 284 -7.11 26.09 4.72
CA THR A 284 -7.95 27.04 3.97
C THR A 284 -7.17 27.68 2.83
N TRP A 285 -5.88 28.00 3.04
CA TRP A 285 -5.01 28.52 2.00
C TRP A 285 -4.71 27.47 0.92
N MET A 286 -4.35 26.24 1.30
CA MET A 286 -4.18 25.13 0.37
C MET A 286 -5.49 24.81 -0.37
N ALA A 287 -6.63 24.82 0.32
CA ALA A 287 -7.94 24.66 -0.32
C ALA A 287 -8.23 25.80 -1.30
N SER A 288 -7.84 27.03 -0.99
CA SER A 288 -7.93 28.19 -1.90
C SER A 288 -6.99 28.05 -3.10
N CYS A 289 -5.76 27.58 -2.91
CA CYS A 289 -4.83 27.31 -4.01
C CYS A 289 -5.35 26.17 -4.89
N ASN A 290 -5.90 25.12 -4.30
CA ASN A 290 -6.41 23.94 -5.00
C ASN A 290 -7.74 24.21 -5.70
N SER A 291 -8.66 24.99 -5.08
CA SER A 291 -9.92 25.38 -5.69
C SER A 291 -9.72 26.42 -6.80
N ALA A 292 -8.81 27.39 -6.61
CA ALA A 292 -8.49 28.38 -7.64
C ALA A 292 -7.80 27.75 -8.86
N SER A 293 -7.02 26.70 -8.65
CA SER A 293 -6.15 26.14 -9.70
C SER A 293 -6.65 24.85 -10.33
N MET A 294 -7.02 23.86 -9.51
CA MET A 294 -7.28 22.49 -9.96
C MET A 294 -8.74 22.29 -10.38
N ASN A 295 -9.69 22.92 -9.68
CA ASN A 295 -11.10 22.89 -10.07
C ASN A 295 -11.32 23.67 -11.36
N LYS A 296 -10.74 24.87 -11.51
CA LYS A 296 -10.70 25.59 -12.79
C LYS A 296 -10.06 24.73 -13.88
N ALA A 297 -8.85 24.19 -13.67
CA ALA A 297 -8.19 23.34 -14.68
C ALA A 297 -9.00 22.09 -15.06
N ASN A 298 -9.77 21.50 -14.13
CA ASN A 298 -10.65 20.36 -14.42
C ASN A 298 -11.98 20.77 -15.08
N GLU A 299 -12.53 21.93 -14.72
CA GLU A 299 -13.72 22.54 -15.33
C GLU A 299 -13.44 22.91 -16.79
N TYR A 300 -12.23 23.38 -17.12
CA TYR A 300 -11.79 23.62 -18.50
C TYR A 300 -11.43 22.33 -19.27
N ARG A 301 -11.16 21.22 -18.56
CA ARG A 301 -10.80 19.92 -19.19
C ARG A 301 -12.00 19.23 -19.84
N GLN A 302 -13.19 19.27 -19.23
CA GLN A 302 -14.38 18.55 -19.75
C GLN A 302 -14.92 19.13 -21.09
N PRO A 303 -15.11 20.45 -21.25
CA PRO A 303 -15.56 21.02 -22.52
C PRO A 303 -14.53 20.88 -23.65
N SER A 304 -13.23 20.90 -23.31
CA SER A 304 -12.11 20.80 -24.27
C SER A 304 -12.03 19.43 -24.96
N PHE A 305 -12.30 18.33 -24.24
CA PHE A 305 -12.32 16.99 -24.81
C PHE A 305 -13.51 16.80 -25.78
N ASP A 306 -14.68 17.35 -25.47
CA ASP A 306 -15.86 17.26 -26.34
C ASP A 306 -15.79 18.17 -27.57
N SER A 307 -15.20 19.36 -27.43
CA SER A 307 -14.97 20.27 -28.57
C SER A 307 -13.89 19.73 -29.51
N GLY A 308 -12.78 19.18 -29.01
CA GLY A 308 -11.77 18.52 -29.84
C GLY A 308 -12.28 17.26 -30.57
N ARG A 309 -13.25 16.55 -29.97
CA ARG A 309 -13.90 15.39 -30.62
C ARG A 309 -14.91 15.82 -31.70
N LYS A 310 -15.66 16.90 -31.47
CA LYS A 310 -16.57 17.51 -32.47
C LYS A 310 -15.80 18.13 -33.64
N SER A 311 -14.67 18.80 -33.41
CA SER A 311 -13.82 19.35 -34.49
C SER A 311 -13.19 18.26 -35.37
N LYS A 312 -12.84 17.09 -34.81
CA LYS A 312 -12.39 15.92 -35.60
C LYS A 312 -13.50 15.30 -36.44
N ALA A 313 -14.77 15.39 -36.00
CA ALA A 313 -15.91 14.88 -36.75
C ALA A 313 -16.29 15.83 -37.92
N HIS A 314 -16.22 17.15 -37.72
CA HIS A 314 -16.51 18.13 -38.78
C HIS A 314 -15.42 18.20 -39.87
N ALA A 315 -14.13 18.04 -39.51
CA ALA A 315 -13.04 18.03 -40.50
C ALA A 315 -13.10 16.86 -41.50
N ALA A 316 -13.94 15.84 -41.26
CA ALA A 316 -14.15 14.72 -42.17
C ALA A 316 -15.27 14.95 -43.21
N GLU A 317 -16.12 15.97 -43.05
CA GLU A 317 -17.21 16.30 -43.97
C GLU A 317 -16.93 17.67 -44.62
N GLY A 318 -16.24 17.65 -45.76
CA GLY A 318 -15.81 18.86 -46.47
C GLY A 318 -16.98 19.72 -46.97
N GLY A 319 -17.17 20.89 -46.34
CA GLY A 319 -18.00 21.99 -46.83
C GLY A 319 -17.21 23.31 -46.92
N PRO A 320 -17.46 24.20 -47.90
CA PRO A 320 -16.59 25.35 -48.20
C PRO A 320 -16.65 26.52 -47.20
N GLY A 321 -17.41 26.40 -46.10
CA GLY A 321 -17.68 27.49 -45.16
C GLY A 321 -17.00 27.37 -43.78
N GLU A 322 -16.24 26.31 -43.52
CA GLU A 322 -15.82 25.97 -42.14
C GLU A 322 -14.40 26.43 -41.72
N SER A 323 -13.62 27.04 -42.62
CA SER A 323 -12.24 27.49 -42.31
C SER A 323 -12.18 28.57 -41.21
N SER A 324 -13.23 29.37 -41.07
CA SER A 324 -13.27 30.51 -40.14
C SER A 324 -13.46 30.12 -38.67
N ASN A 325 -13.97 28.91 -38.39
CA ASN A 325 -14.33 28.47 -37.03
C ASN A 325 -13.27 27.56 -36.37
N PHE A 326 -12.38 26.95 -37.16
CA PHE A 326 -11.36 26.01 -36.64
C PHE A 326 -10.26 26.75 -35.86
N GLY A 327 -9.64 27.75 -36.48
CA GLY A 327 -8.56 28.52 -35.84
C GLY A 327 -9.02 29.32 -34.61
N THR A 328 -10.27 29.81 -34.61
CA THR A 328 -10.88 30.57 -33.52
C THR A 328 -11.15 29.74 -32.27
N VAL A 329 -11.59 28.48 -32.42
CA VAL A 329 -11.80 27.58 -31.27
C VAL A 329 -10.48 27.23 -30.58
N PHE A 330 -9.43 26.90 -31.35
CA PHE A 330 -8.11 26.63 -30.79
C PHE A 330 -7.47 27.90 -30.20
N LYS A 331 -7.66 29.07 -30.83
CA LYS A 331 -7.24 30.36 -30.27
C LYS A 331 -7.83 30.58 -28.87
N LEU A 332 -9.15 30.46 -28.74
CA LEU A 332 -9.83 30.64 -27.45
C LEU A 332 -9.31 29.66 -26.38
N GLN A 333 -9.07 28.41 -26.75
CA GLN A 333 -8.53 27.40 -25.83
C GLN A 333 -7.11 27.74 -25.38
N ILE A 334 -6.23 28.12 -26.31
CA ILE A 334 -4.85 28.52 -26.00
C ILE A 334 -4.87 29.77 -25.11
N ASP A 335 -5.63 30.81 -25.47
CA ASP A 335 -5.78 32.03 -24.67
C ASP A 335 -6.27 31.73 -23.24
N THR A 336 -7.15 30.74 -23.09
CA THR A 336 -7.63 30.30 -21.77
C THR A 336 -6.49 29.68 -20.94
N TYR A 337 -5.67 28.82 -21.53
CA TYR A 337 -4.53 28.22 -20.83
C TYR A 337 -3.42 29.25 -20.54
N GLU A 338 -3.16 30.20 -21.43
CA GLU A 338 -2.21 31.30 -21.18
C GLU A 338 -2.73 32.21 -20.05
N LYS A 339 -4.03 32.52 -20.01
CA LYS A 339 -4.64 33.26 -18.89
C LYS A 339 -4.52 32.50 -17.58
N LEU A 340 -4.80 31.20 -17.57
CA LEU A 340 -4.63 30.34 -16.39
C LEU A 340 -3.17 30.28 -15.93
N TYR A 341 -2.23 30.28 -16.87
CA TYR A 341 -0.81 30.34 -16.55
C TYR A 341 -0.48 31.64 -15.80
N SER A 342 -0.94 32.78 -16.29
CA SER A 342 -0.76 34.08 -15.62
C SER A 342 -1.42 34.14 -14.25
N GLU A 343 -2.67 33.65 -14.12
CA GLU A 343 -3.38 33.59 -12.82
C GLU A 343 -2.62 32.75 -11.78
N VAL A 344 -2.06 31.61 -12.20
CA VAL A 344 -1.27 30.73 -11.32
C VAL A 344 0.10 31.33 -11.03
N ASP A 345 0.69 32.06 -11.98
CA ASP A 345 1.99 32.72 -11.80
C ASP A 345 1.92 33.93 -10.87
N GLU A 346 0.76 34.60 -10.76
CA GLU A 346 0.52 35.65 -9.78
C GLU A 346 0.35 35.12 -8.35
N VAL A 347 0.10 33.82 -8.15
CA VAL A 347 0.00 33.23 -6.82
C VAL A 347 1.36 33.27 -6.11
N ASP A 348 1.38 33.85 -4.92
CA ASP A 348 2.56 33.89 -4.06
C ASP A 348 3.09 32.48 -3.78
N GLY A 349 4.31 32.21 -4.25
CA GLY A 349 4.98 30.93 -4.03
C GLY A 349 5.36 30.69 -2.56
N THR A 350 5.34 31.74 -1.73
CA THR A 350 5.69 31.62 -0.30
C THR A 350 4.79 32.50 0.53
N LYS A 351 4.14 31.93 1.55
CA LYS A 351 3.28 32.69 2.48
C LYS A 351 3.79 32.57 3.91
N ILE A 352 3.91 33.71 4.59
CA ILE A 352 4.33 33.77 5.99
C ILE A 352 3.09 33.95 6.86
N PHE A 353 2.88 33.01 7.78
CA PHE A 353 1.82 33.03 8.79
C PHE A 353 2.41 33.48 10.12
N ASP A 354 1.72 34.41 10.79
CA ASP A 354 2.05 34.94 12.12
C ASP A 354 3.51 35.37 12.30
N THR A 355 4.20 35.83 11.24
CA THR A 355 5.61 36.30 11.25
C THR A 355 6.70 35.26 11.60
N TRP A 356 6.36 33.99 11.86
CA TRP A 356 7.36 32.96 12.21
C TRP A 356 7.23 31.64 11.43
N PHE A 357 6.16 31.44 10.65
CA PHE A 357 5.95 30.22 9.88
C PHE A 357 5.83 30.51 8.38
N ARG A 358 6.78 30.04 7.58
CA ARG A 358 6.81 30.24 6.11
C ARG A 358 6.45 28.93 5.41
N VAL A 359 5.38 28.94 4.61
CA VAL A 359 5.01 27.80 3.74
C VAL A 359 5.51 28.09 2.33
N ASP A 360 6.26 27.16 1.75
CA ASP A 360 6.76 27.23 0.37
C ASP A 360 5.90 26.35 -0.56
N ALA A 361 5.07 27.00 -1.37
CA ALA A 361 4.27 26.35 -2.41
C ALA A 361 4.89 26.48 -3.81
N LYS A 362 6.13 26.98 -3.94
CA LYS A 362 6.83 27.05 -5.23
C LYS A 362 6.89 25.70 -5.96
N PRO A 363 7.16 24.54 -5.32
CA PRO A 363 7.19 23.26 -6.01
C PRO A 363 5.84 22.88 -6.63
N PHE A 364 4.74 23.11 -5.89
CA PHE A 364 3.38 22.85 -6.36
C PHE A 364 2.97 23.81 -7.48
N LYS A 365 3.23 25.11 -7.30
CA LYS A 365 3.03 26.15 -8.31
C LYS A 365 3.77 25.79 -9.60
N GLN A 366 5.03 25.39 -9.51
CA GLN A 366 5.84 25.03 -10.67
C GLN A 366 5.31 23.78 -11.38
N ALA A 367 4.90 22.75 -10.64
CA ALA A 367 4.30 21.54 -11.21
C ALA A 367 3.02 21.85 -11.99
N LEU A 368 2.17 22.72 -11.44
CA LEU A 368 0.93 23.16 -12.08
C LEU A 368 1.19 24.03 -13.32
N LEU A 369 2.10 25.00 -13.24
CA LEU A 369 2.53 25.81 -14.39
C LEU A 369 3.07 24.92 -15.51
N ASN A 370 3.84 23.88 -15.19
CA ASN A 370 4.35 22.91 -16.15
C ASN A 370 3.22 22.13 -16.84
N ILE A 371 2.18 21.73 -16.10
CA ILE A 371 1.01 21.04 -16.67
C ILE A 371 0.24 21.98 -17.60
N ILE A 372 -0.07 23.20 -17.17
CA ILE A 372 -0.78 24.20 -17.98
C ILE A 372 0.01 24.48 -19.27
N LYS A 373 1.32 24.69 -19.14
CA LYS A 373 2.22 24.91 -20.28
C LYS A 373 2.27 23.73 -21.23
N ARG A 374 2.25 22.49 -20.71
CA ARG A 374 2.20 21.27 -21.54
C ARG A 374 0.89 21.18 -22.33
N TRP A 375 -0.25 21.53 -21.74
CA TRP A 375 -1.52 21.56 -22.47
C TRP A 375 -1.57 22.66 -23.52
N SER A 376 -1.16 23.89 -23.19
CA SER A 376 -0.99 24.98 -24.17
C SER A 376 -0.10 24.54 -25.34
N TYR A 377 1.03 23.89 -25.04
CA TYR A 377 1.92 23.34 -26.05
C TYR A 377 1.27 22.25 -26.90
N MET A 378 0.50 21.32 -26.33
CA MET A 378 -0.20 20.28 -27.09
C MET A 378 -1.17 20.88 -28.13
N PHE A 379 -1.90 21.95 -27.78
CA PHE A 379 -2.79 22.63 -28.73
C PHE A 379 -2.01 23.36 -29.82
N LYS A 380 -0.91 24.04 -29.45
CA LYS A 380 0.01 24.67 -30.42
C LYS A 380 0.63 23.63 -31.36
N GLN A 381 1.06 22.48 -30.85
CA GLN A 381 1.58 21.36 -31.64
C GLN A 381 0.54 20.81 -32.60
N HIS A 382 -0.72 20.66 -32.17
CA HIS A 382 -1.78 20.22 -33.07
C HIS A 382 -2.03 21.20 -34.23
N LEU A 383 -1.90 22.51 -33.99
CA LEU A 383 -1.97 23.52 -35.06
C LEU A 383 -0.75 23.46 -35.97
N ILE A 384 0.45 23.25 -35.42
CA ILE A 384 1.68 23.04 -36.21
C ILE A 384 1.52 21.81 -37.10
N ASP A 385 1.10 20.68 -36.53
CA ASP A 385 0.82 19.43 -37.25
C ASP A 385 -0.27 19.61 -38.31
N HIS A 386 -1.28 20.45 -38.05
CA HIS A 386 -2.31 20.75 -39.04
C HIS A 386 -1.74 21.51 -40.24
N VAL A 387 -0.82 22.45 -40.02
CA VAL A 387 -0.16 23.20 -41.09
C VAL A 387 0.85 22.30 -41.83
N THR A 388 1.71 21.58 -41.11
CA THR A 388 2.78 20.75 -41.70
C THR A 388 2.27 19.47 -42.36
N ASN A 389 1.20 18.87 -41.83
CA ASN A 389 0.58 17.68 -42.41
C ASN A 389 -0.62 18.00 -43.33
N SER A 390 -0.93 19.28 -43.55
CA SER A 390 -2.00 19.66 -44.48
C SER A 390 -1.72 19.04 -45.86
N PRO A 391 -2.70 18.32 -46.46
CA PRO A 391 -2.57 17.79 -47.81
C PRO A 391 -2.20 18.84 -48.84
N LEU A 392 -2.66 20.08 -48.63
CA LEU A 392 -2.42 21.23 -49.49
C LEU A 392 -0.95 21.70 -49.36
N TYR A 393 -0.44 21.83 -48.13
CA TYR A 393 0.96 22.19 -47.86
C TYR A 393 1.94 21.11 -48.36
N ASN A 394 1.67 19.83 -48.06
CA ASN A 394 2.50 18.71 -48.51
C ASN A 394 2.50 18.55 -50.03
N ARG A 395 1.35 18.71 -50.71
CA ARG A 395 1.28 18.65 -52.18
C ARG A 395 2.01 19.83 -52.82
N PHE A 396 1.88 21.04 -52.27
CA PHE A 396 2.62 22.21 -52.75
C PHE A 396 4.13 22.03 -52.57
N LYS A 397 4.59 21.56 -51.40
CA LYS A 397 5.99 21.20 -51.16
C LYS A 397 6.52 20.18 -52.17
N CYS A 398 5.72 19.17 -52.53
CA CYS A 398 6.10 18.19 -53.55
C CYS A 398 6.15 18.76 -54.97
N LEU A 399 5.26 19.69 -55.31
CA LEU A 399 5.27 20.38 -56.60
C LEU A 399 6.52 21.24 -56.77
N VAL A 400 7.03 21.84 -55.68
CA VAL A 400 8.26 22.64 -55.67
C VAL A 400 9.52 21.77 -55.65
N GLU A 401 9.48 20.58 -55.02
CA GLU A 401 10.66 19.70 -54.83
C GLU A 401 10.77 18.53 -55.83
N GLU A 402 9.91 18.43 -56.85
CA GLU A 402 9.87 17.36 -57.87
C GLU A 402 9.90 15.91 -57.31
N LYS A 403 9.22 15.67 -56.19
CA LYS A 403 9.15 14.33 -55.56
C LYS A 403 7.74 13.77 -55.61
N GLU A 404 7.60 12.51 -56.01
CA GLU A 404 6.32 11.79 -55.90
C GLU A 404 5.97 11.54 -54.42
N LEU A 405 4.80 12.00 -53.99
CA LEU A 405 4.22 11.62 -52.70
C LEU A 405 3.02 10.69 -52.88
N LYS A 406 3.02 9.59 -52.12
CA LYS A 406 1.83 8.76 -51.87
C LYS A 406 0.99 9.42 -50.78
N CYS A 407 0.07 10.31 -51.16
CA CYS A 407 -0.90 10.86 -50.22
C CYS A 407 -2.14 9.95 -50.13
N VAL A 408 -2.32 9.29 -48.99
CA VAL A 408 -3.53 8.54 -48.65
C VAL A 408 -4.41 9.48 -47.82
N ASN A 409 -5.62 9.80 -48.30
CA ASN A 409 -6.62 10.71 -47.69
C ASN A 409 -6.53 12.20 -48.07
N ILE A 410 -6.59 12.53 -49.36
CA ILE A 410 -6.97 13.88 -49.83
C ILE A 410 -8.42 13.84 -50.29
N SER A 411 -9.24 14.83 -49.91
CA SER A 411 -10.61 14.99 -50.44
C SER A 411 -10.58 15.05 -51.98
N PRO A 412 -11.47 14.33 -52.70
CA PRO A 412 -11.48 14.29 -54.16
C PRO A 412 -11.55 15.68 -54.81
N VAL A 413 -12.26 16.62 -54.17
CA VAL A 413 -12.43 18.01 -54.65
C VAL A 413 -11.10 18.78 -54.55
N LEU A 414 -10.38 18.64 -53.44
CA LEU A 414 -9.09 19.29 -53.23
C LEU A 414 -8.01 18.70 -54.16
N LEU A 415 -8.08 17.38 -54.42
CA LEU A 415 -7.20 16.69 -55.35
C LEU A 415 -7.38 17.22 -56.79
N LEU A 416 -8.62 17.46 -57.22
CA LEU A 416 -8.94 18.07 -58.51
C LEU A 416 -8.38 19.49 -58.62
N GLN A 417 -8.60 20.33 -57.60
CA GLN A 417 -8.09 21.70 -57.58
C GLN A 417 -6.56 21.77 -57.61
N LEU A 418 -5.88 20.88 -56.87
CA LEU A 418 -4.42 20.83 -56.82
C LEU A 418 -3.80 20.25 -58.09
N ASN A 419 -4.47 19.31 -58.76
CA ASN A 419 -4.02 18.80 -60.06
C ASN A 419 -4.24 19.84 -61.18
N ASP A 420 -5.34 20.59 -61.14
CA ASP A 420 -5.58 21.71 -62.06
C ASP A 420 -4.53 22.81 -61.89
N LEU A 421 -4.15 23.11 -60.64
CA LEU A 421 -3.05 24.04 -60.35
C LEU A 421 -1.69 23.52 -60.84
N ALA A 422 -1.40 22.23 -60.67
CA ALA A 422 -0.15 21.62 -61.14
C ALA A 422 -0.02 21.65 -62.66
N GLU A 423 -1.10 21.33 -63.38
CA GLU A 423 -1.13 21.39 -64.85
C GLU A 423 -1.01 22.84 -65.34
N PHE A 424 -1.67 23.78 -64.66
CA PHE A 424 -1.54 25.21 -64.96
C PHE A 424 -0.09 25.71 -64.82
N ILE A 425 0.60 25.37 -63.72
CA ILE A 425 2.00 25.75 -63.50
C ILE A 425 2.89 25.23 -64.63
N LYS A 426 2.69 23.96 -65.04
CA LYS A 426 3.45 23.35 -66.14
C LYS A 426 3.24 24.07 -67.47
N VAL A 427 2.00 24.43 -67.79
CA VAL A 427 1.67 25.17 -69.03
C VAL A 427 2.24 26.59 -69.00
N ALA A 428 2.15 27.28 -67.86
CA ALA A 428 2.68 28.61 -67.69
C ALA A 428 4.22 28.63 -67.78
N ASP A 429 4.91 27.68 -67.14
CA ASP A 429 6.37 27.58 -67.15
C ASP A 429 6.93 27.32 -68.55
N VAL A 430 6.31 26.40 -69.30
CA VAL A 430 6.65 26.14 -70.72
C VAL A 430 6.42 27.38 -71.58
N GLY A 431 5.34 28.12 -71.35
CA GLY A 431 5.01 29.34 -72.09
C GLY A 431 5.94 30.52 -71.77
N LEU A 432 6.34 30.68 -70.51
CA LEU A 432 7.22 31.76 -70.05
C LEU A 432 8.70 31.52 -70.38
N THR A 433 9.11 30.27 -70.60
CA THR A 433 10.49 29.89 -70.94
C THR A 433 10.77 29.96 -72.45
N GLN A 434 9.77 30.33 -73.27
CA GLN A 434 9.97 30.48 -74.72
C GLN A 434 10.87 31.69 -75.03
N PRO A 435 11.93 31.52 -75.84
CA PRO A 435 12.79 32.64 -76.24
C PRO A 435 12.03 33.55 -77.21
N VAL A 436 12.00 34.85 -76.94
CA VAL A 436 11.42 35.88 -77.83
C VAL A 436 12.55 36.66 -78.48
N GLU A 437 12.68 36.54 -79.80
CA GLU A 437 13.69 37.26 -80.59
C GLU A 437 13.20 38.67 -80.95
N ASP A 438 14.13 39.61 -81.16
CA ASP A 438 13.83 41.00 -81.53
C ASP A 438 13.02 41.07 -82.85
N GLY A 439 11.75 41.44 -82.75
CA GLY A 439 10.81 41.53 -83.87
C GLY A 439 9.71 40.46 -83.90
N ASP A 440 9.77 39.45 -83.02
CA ASP A 440 8.72 38.44 -82.88
C ASP A 440 7.55 38.92 -82.00
N TYR A 441 6.66 39.69 -82.62
CA TYR A 441 5.44 40.17 -81.97
C TYR A 441 4.50 39.03 -81.54
N ASN A 442 4.44 37.92 -82.28
CA ASN A 442 3.55 36.81 -81.97
C ASN A 442 4.03 36.05 -80.74
N GLY A 443 5.34 35.81 -80.62
CA GLY A 443 5.97 35.25 -79.42
C GLY A 443 5.77 36.14 -78.19
N LEU A 444 5.91 37.46 -78.34
CA LEU A 444 5.67 38.41 -77.25
C LEU A 444 4.22 38.38 -76.75
N VAL A 445 3.24 38.36 -77.65
CA VAL A 445 1.81 38.29 -77.29
C VAL A 445 1.48 36.94 -76.62
N ALA A 446 2.10 35.85 -77.06
CA ALA A 446 1.92 34.53 -76.42
C ALA A 446 2.46 34.52 -74.98
N VAL A 447 3.68 35.01 -74.75
CA VAL A 447 4.28 35.14 -73.41
C VAL A 447 3.47 36.09 -72.53
N MET A 448 3.00 37.22 -73.06
CA MET A 448 2.11 38.14 -72.34
C MET A 448 0.76 37.51 -71.99
N GLY A 449 0.23 36.62 -72.84
CA GLY A 449 -0.97 35.84 -72.56
C GLY A 449 -0.80 34.90 -71.36
N HIS A 450 0.36 34.24 -71.26
CA HIS A 450 0.70 33.42 -70.09
C HIS A 450 0.88 34.26 -68.82
N LEU A 451 1.54 35.43 -68.90
CA LEU A 451 1.65 36.37 -67.78
C LEU A 451 0.28 36.87 -67.29
N MET A 452 -0.64 37.16 -68.21
CA MET A 452 -2.00 37.58 -67.88
C MET A 452 -2.78 36.44 -67.22
N ALA A 453 -2.66 35.21 -67.71
CA ALA A 453 -3.29 34.03 -67.10
C ALA A 453 -2.77 33.74 -65.69
N VAL A 454 -1.47 33.94 -65.44
CA VAL A 454 -0.86 33.84 -64.09
C VAL A 454 -1.45 34.90 -63.16
N LYS A 455 -1.56 36.15 -63.64
CA LYS A 455 -2.15 37.24 -62.87
C LYS A 455 -3.64 37.02 -62.56
N ASP A 456 -4.41 36.52 -63.51
CA ASP A 456 -5.85 36.28 -63.35
C ASP A 456 -6.12 35.14 -62.36
N ARG A 457 -5.24 34.13 -62.31
CA ARG A 457 -5.37 32.97 -61.41
C ARG A 457 -4.75 33.19 -60.03
N GLN A 458 -3.94 34.24 -59.87
CA GLN A 458 -3.27 34.57 -58.61
C GLN A 458 -4.27 34.71 -57.45
N THR A 459 -5.38 35.44 -57.66
CA THR A 459 -6.41 35.70 -56.65
C THR A 459 -7.04 34.41 -56.11
N VAL A 460 -7.48 33.53 -57.01
CA VAL A 460 -8.10 32.24 -56.66
C VAL A 460 -7.09 31.33 -55.94
N THR A 461 -5.82 31.36 -56.36
CA THR A 461 -4.77 30.55 -55.74
C THR A 461 -4.43 31.07 -54.34
N ASP A 462 -4.32 32.38 -54.16
CA ASP A 462 -4.07 33.00 -52.86
C ASP A 462 -5.17 32.67 -51.85
N GLU A 463 -6.44 32.75 -52.26
CA GLU A 463 -7.60 32.39 -51.43
C GLU A 463 -7.54 30.94 -50.92
N MET A 464 -6.96 30.00 -51.68
CA MET A 464 -6.79 28.60 -51.25
C MET A 464 -5.80 28.43 -50.09
N PHE A 465 -4.79 29.31 -49.99
CA PHE A 465 -3.76 29.26 -48.94
C PHE A 465 -4.06 30.16 -47.74
N GLU A 466 -5.03 31.08 -47.84
CA GLU A 466 -5.40 32.00 -46.74
C GLU A 466 -5.71 31.30 -45.40
N PRO A 467 -6.45 30.18 -45.33
CA PRO A 467 -6.69 29.50 -44.05
C PRO A 467 -5.40 29.01 -43.35
N LEU A 468 -4.40 28.60 -44.13
CA LEU A 468 -3.09 28.21 -43.61
C LEU A 468 -2.29 29.44 -43.17
N LYS A 469 -2.31 30.54 -43.96
CA LYS A 469 -1.67 31.81 -43.57
C LYS A 469 -2.25 32.34 -42.25
N GLN A 470 -3.57 32.30 -42.07
CA GLN A 470 -4.24 32.69 -40.82
C GLN A 470 -3.83 31.81 -39.63
N THR A 471 -3.68 30.50 -39.82
CA THR A 471 -3.23 29.58 -38.77
C THR A 471 -1.77 29.81 -38.39
N ILE A 472 -0.92 30.12 -39.38
CA ILE A 472 0.49 30.46 -39.18
C ILE A 472 0.63 31.80 -38.45
N GLU A 473 -0.16 32.80 -38.83
CA GLU A 473 -0.19 34.11 -38.16
C GLU A 473 -0.65 33.95 -36.71
N LEU A 474 -1.66 33.10 -36.46
CA LEU A 474 -2.08 32.74 -35.12
C LEU A 474 -0.94 32.09 -34.31
N LEU A 475 -0.20 31.13 -34.89
CA LEU A 475 0.96 30.51 -34.24
C LEU A 475 2.06 31.52 -33.89
N LYS A 476 2.30 32.51 -34.76
CA LYS A 476 3.24 33.62 -34.50
C LYS A 476 2.82 34.45 -33.29
N THR A 477 1.53 34.72 -33.10
CA THR A 477 1.06 35.46 -31.90
C THR A 477 1.37 34.74 -30.58
N TYR A 478 1.64 33.43 -30.61
CA TYR A 478 2.00 32.63 -29.45
C TYR A 478 3.51 32.32 -29.35
N GLY A 479 4.35 32.99 -30.15
CA GLY A 479 5.81 32.80 -30.16
C GLY A 479 6.27 31.45 -30.72
N GLN A 480 5.47 30.80 -31.56
CA GLN A 480 5.85 29.59 -32.29
C GLN A 480 6.20 29.98 -33.73
N GLU A 481 7.49 29.97 -34.04
CA GLU A 481 7.99 30.23 -35.40
C GLU A 481 8.13 28.89 -36.16
N LEU A 482 7.58 28.85 -37.36
CA LEU A 482 7.76 27.74 -38.29
C LEU A 482 9.06 27.96 -39.08
N PRO A 483 9.71 26.90 -39.60
CA PRO A 483 10.93 27.03 -40.41
C PRO A 483 10.76 28.05 -41.54
N GLU A 484 11.81 28.83 -41.84
CA GLU A 484 11.80 29.86 -42.90
C GLU A 484 11.36 29.32 -44.27
N GLU A 485 11.59 28.03 -44.53
CA GLU A 485 11.15 27.31 -45.72
C GLU A 485 9.61 27.36 -45.90
N VAL A 486 8.85 27.20 -44.82
CA VAL A 486 7.37 27.27 -44.83
C VAL A 486 6.91 28.68 -45.18
N HIS A 487 7.59 29.70 -44.65
CA HIS A 487 7.30 31.10 -44.91
C HIS A 487 7.65 31.52 -46.34
N THR A 488 8.77 31.03 -46.87
CA THR A 488 9.22 31.31 -48.23
C THR A 488 8.32 30.63 -49.26
N GLN A 489 7.81 29.42 -48.97
CA GLN A 489 6.90 28.68 -49.84
C GLN A 489 5.48 29.27 -49.88
N LEU A 490 5.02 29.88 -48.79
CA LEU A 490 3.68 30.50 -48.71
C LEU A 490 3.67 32.01 -49.03
N GLN A 491 4.84 32.65 -49.08
CA GLN A 491 5.01 33.98 -49.64
C GLN A 491 5.16 33.86 -51.15
N VAL A 492 4.05 34.00 -51.87
CA VAL A 492 4.11 34.41 -53.27
C VAL A 492 4.69 35.83 -53.26
N LYS A 493 6.00 35.97 -53.53
CA LYS A 493 6.55 37.27 -53.91
C LYS A 493 5.86 37.66 -55.21
N GLY A 494 4.94 38.62 -55.12
CA GLY A 494 4.21 39.17 -56.24
C GLY A 494 5.10 39.86 -57.26
#